data_AF-A0A3A3DCJ6-F1
#
_entry.id   AF-A0A3A3DCJ6-F1
#
_cell.length_a   1.000
_cell.length_b   1.000
_cell.length_c   1.000
_cell.angle_alpha   90.00
_cell.angle_beta   90.00
_cell.angle_gamma   90.00
#
_symmetry.space_group_name_H-M   'P 1'
#
loop_
_entity.id
_entity.type
_entity.pdbx_description
1 polymer ?
#
loop_
_entity_poly.entity_id
_entity_poly.type
_entity_poly.pdbx_seq_one_letter_code
_entity_poly.pdbx_strand_id
1 'polypeptide(L)'
;MPYISYSTSFEPVTSRDEYGQASFKPTTGEQWELGGKWASADERLMVSAAYFDIYKKNVTEIDPVTDKTVQIGKVASRGFELEAKGRITEKASVIASYFNTDATYETGDYEGNTFYAVPTEQAVLWMTMATVSMTASMKTSLHRDGPIRAFS
;
A
#
# COMPACT_ATOMS: atom_id res chain seq x y z
N MET A 1 -18.65 4.39 2.02
CA MET A 1 -18.73 4.40 3.49
C MET A 1 -17.57 5.21 4.04
N PRO A 2 -17.82 6.44 4.51
CA PRO A 2 -16.82 7.25 5.21
C PRO A 2 -16.60 6.73 6.65
N TYR A 3 -15.45 7.03 7.22
CA TYR A 3 -15.12 6.75 8.62
C TYR A 3 -14.10 7.75 9.16
N ILE A 4 -14.06 7.87 10.48
CA ILE A 4 -13.00 8.53 11.23
C ILE A 4 -12.54 7.57 12.32
N SER A 5 -11.24 7.50 12.59
CA SER A 5 -10.67 6.65 13.64
C SER A 5 -9.59 7.38 14.42
N TYR A 6 -9.44 6.98 15.68
CA TYR A 6 -8.35 7.37 16.55
C TYR A 6 -7.77 6.10 17.20
N SER A 7 -6.45 5.97 17.17
CA SER A 7 -5.74 4.81 17.70
C SER A 7 -4.49 5.23 18.46
N THR A 8 -4.10 4.45 19.46
CA THR A 8 -2.86 4.65 20.22
C THR A 8 -2.01 3.39 20.22
N SER A 9 -0.69 3.54 20.31
CA SER A 9 0.26 2.43 20.43
C SER A 9 1.29 2.66 21.54
N PHE A 10 1.91 1.57 21.97
CA PHE A 10 2.93 1.56 23.02
C PHE A 10 3.95 0.46 22.72
N GLU A 11 5.23 0.81 22.78
CA GLU A 11 6.35 -0.08 22.54
C GLU A 11 7.43 0.12 23.62
N PRO A 12 7.67 -0.88 24.50
CA PRO A 12 8.76 -0.82 25.48
C PRO A 12 10.12 -0.69 24.79
N VAL A 13 10.98 0.16 25.33
CA VAL A 13 12.38 0.27 24.88
C VAL A 13 13.23 -0.67 25.73
N THR A 14 13.92 -1.62 25.08
CA THR A 14 14.81 -2.58 25.74
C THR A 14 16.28 -2.15 25.75
N SER A 15 16.63 -1.14 24.95
CA SER A 15 17.93 -0.50 24.96
C SER A 15 18.23 0.15 26.31
N ARG A 16 19.51 0.21 26.65
CA ARG A 16 19.99 0.89 27.85
C ARG A 16 20.49 2.28 27.48
N ASP A 17 20.35 3.21 28.41
CA ASP A 17 20.91 4.55 28.27
C ASP A 17 22.44 4.54 28.33
N GLU A 18 23.01 5.74 28.24
CA GLU A 18 24.45 5.97 28.28
C GLU A 18 25.14 5.51 29.57
N TYR A 19 24.38 5.23 30.63
CA TYR A 19 24.85 4.73 31.92
C TYR A 19 24.56 3.23 32.11
N GLY A 20 24.06 2.55 31.07
CA GLY A 20 23.72 1.14 31.12
C GLY A 20 22.41 0.83 31.87
N GLN A 21 21.57 1.83 32.12
CA GLN A 21 20.29 1.71 32.82
C GLN A 21 19.14 1.55 31.83
N ALA A 22 18.12 0.77 32.22
CA ALA A 22 16.86 0.70 31.49
C ALA A 22 15.96 1.88 31.87
N SER A 23 16.36 3.09 31.45
CA SER A 23 15.73 4.35 31.87
C SER A 23 14.85 4.99 30.79
N PHE A 24 14.87 4.46 29.57
CA PHE A 24 14.10 5.02 28.47
C PHE A 24 12.60 4.87 28.69
N LYS A 25 11.87 5.94 28.38
CA LYS A 25 10.42 5.91 28.34
C LYS A 25 9.98 4.99 27.20
N PRO A 26 8.84 4.31 27.28
CA PRO A 26 8.30 3.60 26.14
C PRO A 26 8.01 4.56 24.97
N THR A 27 8.18 4.06 23.75
CA THR A 27 7.72 4.77 22.55
C THR A 27 6.21 4.68 22.51
N THR A 28 5.53 5.81 22.33
CA THR A 28 4.05 5.84 22.24
C THR A 28 3.62 6.46 20.93
N GLY A 29 2.58 5.89 20.31
CA GLY A 29 1.97 6.43 19.10
C GLY A 29 0.55 6.93 19.32
N GLU A 30 0.17 7.96 18.58
CA GLU A 30 -1.19 8.48 18.48
C GLU A 30 -1.49 8.69 16.98
N GLN A 31 -2.64 8.21 16.51
CA GLN A 31 -3.02 8.31 15.10
C GLN A 31 -4.46 8.77 14.98
N TRP A 32 -4.68 9.74 14.09
CA TRP A 32 -5.98 10.08 13.54
C TRP A 32 -6.05 9.66 12.07
N GLU A 33 -7.19 9.14 11.65
CA GLU A 33 -7.43 8.78 10.26
C GLU A 33 -8.84 9.15 9.84
N LEU A 34 -8.96 9.78 8.68
CA LEU A 34 -10.22 10.11 8.02
C LEU A 34 -10.22 9.44 6.66
N GLY A 35 -11.16 8.53 6.42
CA GLY A 35 -11.15 7.76 5.19
C GLY A 35 -12.52 7.38 4.67
N GLY A 36 -12.50 6.71 3.53
CA GLY A 36 -13.69 6.25 2.84
C GLY A 36 -13.41 5.04 1.99
N LYS A 37 -14.38 4.14 1.95
CA LYS A 37 -14.38 2.96 1.08
C LYS A 37 -15.57 3.00 0.14
N TRP A 38 -15.38 2.62 -1.10
CA TRP A 38 -16.42 2.46 -2.10
C TRP A 38 -16.26 1.12 -2.79
N ALA A 39 -17.37 0.47 -3.09
CA ALA A 39 -17.42 -0.72 -3.93
C ALA A 39 -18.41 -0.47 -5.07
N SER A 40 -18.13 -1.03 -6.24
CA SER A 40 -19.09 -1.06 -7.33
C SER A 40 -20.35 -1.82 -6.93
N ALA A 41 -21.48 -1.56 -7.61
CA ALA A 41 -22.76 -2.18 -7.28
C ALA A 41 -22.76 -3.72 -7.40
N ASP A 42 -21.86 -4.27 -8.20
CA ASP A 42 -21.62 -5.70 -8.37
C ASP A 42 -20.47 -6.23 -7.50
N GLU A 43 -19.91 -5.39 -6.63
CA GLU A 43 -18.81 -5.66 -5.70
C GLU A 43 -17.49 -6.14 -6.35
N ARG A 44 -17.37 -5.99 -7.67
CA ARG A 44 -16.20 -6.44 -8.42
C ARG A 44 -15.02 -5.48 -8.36
N LEU A 45 -15.25 -4.22 -8.00
CA LEU A 45 -14.22 -3.19 -7.83
C LEU A 45 -14.36 -2.55 -6.46
N MET A 46 -13.26 -2.47 -5.72
CA MET A 46 -13.16 -1.75 -4.45
C MET A 46 -12.15 -0.62 -4.58
N VAL A 47 -12.47 0.53 -4.01
CA VAL A 47 -11.62 1.72 -3.92
C VAL A 47 -11.64 2.23 -2.50
N SER A 48 -10.48 2.57 -1.96
CA SER A 48 -10.36 3.23 -0.64
C SER A 48 -9.44 4.43 -0.74
N ALA A 49 -9.76 5.47 0.03
CA ALA A 49 -8.88 6.61 0.24
C ALA A 49 -8.90 7.00 1.72
N ALA A 50 -7.77 7.40 2.25
CA ALA A 50 -7.66 7.90 3.62
C ALA A 50 -6.62 9.01 3.72
N TYR A 51 -6.85 9.93 4.65
CA TYR A 51 -5.86 10.87 5.15
C TYR A 51 -5.50 10.44 6.58
N PHE A 52 -4.21 10.44 6.90
CA PHE A 52 -3.71 10.05 8.22
C PHE A 52 -2.81 11.15 8.82
N ASP A 53 -2.85 11.27 10.14
CA ASP A 53 -1.92 12.06 10.94
C ASP A 53 -1.45 11.21 12.12
N ILE A 54 -0.18 10.83 12.11
CA ILE A 54 0.44 9.92 13.07
C ILE A 54 1.55 10.66 13.81
N TYR A 55 1.56 10.54 15.13
CA TYR A 55 2.63 11.02 15.98
C TYR A 55 3.25 9.87 16.76
N LYS A 56 4.58 9.83 16.81
CA LYS A 56 5.34 8.97 17.72
C LYS A 56 6.14 9.84 18.69
N LYS A 57 6.14 9.46 19.96
CA LYS A 57 6.88 10.13 21.04
C LYS A 57 7.93 9.18 21.64
N ASN A 58 9.03 9.75 22.12
CA ASN A 58 10.14 9.04 22.77
C ASN A 58 10.81 8.00 21.86
N VAL A 59 10.87 8.28 20.55
CA VAL A 59 11.57 7.41 19.60
C VAL A 59 13.05 7.37 19.97
N THR A 60 13.73 6.24 19.84
CA THR A 60 15.17 6.14 20.09
C THR A 60 15.98 6.26 18.81
N GLU A 61 17.06 7.04 18.83
CA GLU A 61 18.07 7.09 17.77
C GLU A 61 19.48 6.94 18.35
N ILE A 62 20.45 6.66 17.49
CA ILE A 62 21.87 6.66 17.87
C ILE A 62 22.42 8.07 17.60
N ASP A 63 22.93 8.72 18.63
CA ASP A 63 23.62 10.00 18.49
C ASP A 63 24.94 9.80 17.72
N PRO A 64 25.12 10.43 16.54
CA PRO A 64 26.31 10.24 15.71
C PRO A 64 27.59 10.82 16.33
N VAL A 65 27.49 11.70 17.34
CA VAL A 65 28.64 12.31 18.03
C VAL A 65 29.11 11.41 19.17
N THR A 66 28.18 10.84 19.93
CA THR A 66 28.51 10.09 21.15
C THR A 66 28.38 8.57 21.03
N ASP A 67 27.83 8.07 19.92
CA ASP A 67 27.52 6.66 19.64
C ASP A 67 26.62 5.99 20.71
N LYS A 68 25.85 6.82 21.42
CA LYS A 68 24.92 6.39 22.46
C LYS A 68 23.50 6.40 21.91
N THR A 69 22.69 5.45 22.37
CA THR A 69 21.24 5.53 22.16
C THR A 69 20.68 6.69 22.97
N VAL A 70 19.88 7.53 22.34
CA VAL A 70 19.18 8.66 22.96
C VAL A 70 17.71 8.62 22.55
N GLN A 71 16.84 9.20 23.38
CA GLN A 71 15.45 9.41 22.99
C GLN A 71 15.29 10.77 22.33
N ILE A 72 14.96 10.73 21.05
CA ILE A 72 14.50 11.88 20.30
C ILE A 72 13.02 12.12 20.63
N GLY A 73 12.60 13.39 20.54
CA GLY A 73 11.30 13.81 21.03
C GLY A 73 10.12 13.21 20.25
N LYS A 74 9.56 13.99 19.33
CA LYS A 74 8.34 13.67 18.61
C LYS A 74 8.63 13.61 17.11
N VAL A 75 8.13 12.57 16.44
CA VAL A 75 8.14 12.42 14.99
C VAL A 75 6.69 12.40 14.51
N ALA A 76 6.39 13.13 13.44
CA ALA A 76 5.11 13.08 12.75
C ALA A 76 5.23 12.33 11.42
N SER A 77 4.14 11.68 11.01
CA SER A 77 3.95 11.16 9.66
C SER A 77 2.51 11.48 9.23
N ARG A 78 2.38 12.27 8.18
CA ARG A 78 1.10 12.77 7.66
C ARG A 78 1.01 12.48 6.18
N GLY A 79 -0.19 12.22 5.70
CA GLY A 79 -0.31 11.87 4.30
C GLY A 79 -1.67 11.38 3.89
N PHE A 80 -1.73 10.93 2.65
CA PHE A 80 -2.91 10.27 2.11
C PHE A 80 -2.53 9.02 1.34
N GLU A 81 -3.44 8.05 1.39
CA GLU A 81 -3.37 6.80 0.66
C GLU A 81 -4.60 6.65 -0.24
N LEU A 82 -4.38 6.05 -1.39
CA LEU A 82 -5.41 5.67 -2.35
C LEU A 82 -5.13 4.24 -2.80
N GLU A 83 -6.13 3.38 -2.73
CA GLU A 83 -6.04 2.01 -3.23
C GLU A 83 -7.24 1.69 -4.12
N ALA A 84 -7.00 0.93 -5.18
CA ALA A 84 -8.04 0.37 -6.03
C ALA A 84 -7.70 -1.09 -6.36
N LYS A 85 -8.68 -1.98 -6.22
CA LYS A 85 -8.50 -3.41 -6.52
C LYS A 85 -9.78 -4.03 -7.06
N GLY A 86 -9.66 -4.75 -8.17
CA GLY A 86 -10.77 -5.55 -8.69
C GLY A 86 -10.88 -5.54 -10.21
N ARG A 87 -12.03 -5.97 -10.73
CA ARG A 87 -12.36 -5.98 -12.16
C ARG A 87 -12.97 -4.65 -12.56
N ILE A 88 -12.32 -3.97 -13.50
CA ILE A 88 -12.82 -2.72 -14.09
C ILE A 88 -13.70 -2.97 -15.32
N THR A 89 -13.52 -4.12 -15.98
CA THR A 89 -14.37 -4.59 -17.09
C THR A 89 -14.52 -6.11 -17.03
N GLU A 90 -15.28 -6.69 -17.96
CA GLU A 90 -15.39 -8.15 -18.06
C GLU A 90 -14.08 -8.87 -18.40
N LYS A 91 -13.08 -8.13 -18.91
CA LYS A 91 -11.80 -8.71 -19.33
C LYS A 91 -10.62 -8.14 -18.58
N ALA A 92 -10.79 -7.05 -17.83
CA ALA A 92 -9.67 -6.35 -17.20
C ALA A 92 -9.80 -6.29 -15.68
N SER A 93 -8.68 -6.55 -15.01
CA SER A 93 -8.53 -6.38 -13.56
C SER A 93 -7.36 -5.44 -13.26
N VAL A 94 -7.45 -4.74 -12.13
CA VAL A 94 -6.45 -3.79 -11.66
C VAL A 94 -6.12 -4.01 -10.19
N ILE A 95 -4.87 -3.75 -9.84
CA ILE A 95 -4.41 -3.42 -8.49
C ILE A 95 -3.63 -2.12 -8.63
N ALA A 96 -4.05 -1.07 -7.94
CA ALA A 96 -3.38 0.22 -7.94
C ALA A 96 -3.28 0.74 -6.51
N SER A 97 -2.14 1.33 -6.18
CA SER A 97 -1.96 2.05 -4.93
C SER A 97 -1.15 3.31 -5.15
N TYR A 98 -1.45 4.35 -4.38
CA TYR A 98 -0.72 5.59 -4.33
C TYR A 98 -0.62 6.06 -2.88
N PHE A 99 0.57 6.46 -2.47
CA PHE A 99 0.86 6.97 -1.14
C PHE A 99 1.62 8.28 -1.28
N ASN A 100 1.18 9.29 -0.53
CA ASN A 100 1.93 10.51 -0.28
C ASN A 100 2.13 10.64 1.23
N THR A 101 3.39 10.72 1.66
CA THR A 101 3.76 10.73 3.07
C THR A 101 4.80 11.79 3.34
N ASP A 102 4.47 12.74 4.20
CA ASP A 102 5.41 13.68 4.80
C ASP A 102 5.72 13.24 6.22
N ALA A 103 6.99 12.89 6.48
CA ALA A 103 7.45 12.48 7.78
C ALA A 103 8.48 13.49 8.28
N THR A 104 8.31 14.01 9.50
CA THR A 104 9.14 15.10 10.04
C THR A 104 9.46 14.89 11.51
N TYR A 105 10.61 15.42 11.94
CA TYR A 105 10.87 15.61 13.36
C TYR A 105 10.12 16.85 13.84
N GLU A 106 9.26 16.70 14.84
CA GLU A 106 8.44 17.79 15.39
C GLU A 106 9.07 18.46 16.61
N THR A 107 10.07 17.82 17.25
CA THR A 107 10.83 18.39 18.37
C THR A 107 12.22 17.77 18.44
N GLY A 108 13.19 18.51 18.99
CA GLY A 108 14.55 18.03 19.24
C GLY A 108 15.55 18.63 18.25
N ASP A 109 16.77 18.09 18.20
CA ASP A 109 17.89 18.70 17.46
C ASP A 109 17.68 18.74 15.94
N TYR A 110 16.76 17.92 15.42
CA TYR A 110 16.41 17.85 14.00
C TYR A 110 15.01 18.41 13.69
N GLU A 111 14.40 19.15 14.61
CA GLU A 111 13.05 19.72 14.43
C GLU A 111 12.89 20.44 13.07
N GLY A 112 11.80 20.14 12.38
CA GLY A 112 11.48 20.65 11.04
C GLY A 112 12.13 19.88 9.88
N ASN A 113 13.12 19.02 10.14
CA ASN A 113 13.72 18.20 9.09
C ASN A 113 12.82 17.00 8.74
N THR A 114 12.87 16.60 7.47
CA THR A 114 12.24 15.36 7.01
C THR A 114 12.90 14.15 7.67
N PHE A 115 12.07 13.25 8.19
CA PHE A 115 12.50 11.98 8.75
C PHE A 115 13.16 11.15 7.64
N TYR A 116 14.34 10.61 7.92
CA TYR A 116 15.14 9.95 6.89
C TYR A 116 14.46 8.66 6.39
N ALA A 117 14.74 8.31 5.13
CA ALA A 117 14.32 7.05 4.51
C ALA A 117 12.80 6.83 4.34
N VAL A 118 11.98 7.89 4.33
CA VAL A 118 10.57 7.82 3.92
C VAL A 118 10.42 8.44 2.53
N PRO A 119 10.15 7.66 1.46
CA PRO A 119 9.84 8.23 0.16
C PRO A 119 8.53 9.02 0.23
N THR A 120 8.57 10.29 -0.17
CA THR A 120 7.42 11.18 -0.11
C THR A 120 6.27 10.74 -1.00
N GLU A 121 6.58 10.11 -2.15
CA GLU A 121 5.60 9.63 -3.10
C GLU A 121 5.92 8.20 -3.53
N GLN A 122 4.90 7.34 -3.53
CA GLN A 122 5.01 5.96 -4.00
C GLN A 122 3.74 5.60 -4.77
N ALA A 123 3.90 4.92 -5.90
CA ALA A 123 2.79 4.49 -6.74
C ALA A 123 3.05 3.10 -7.32
N VAL A 124 2.01 2.28 -7.37
CA VAL A 124 2.04 0.96 -8.00
C VAL A 124 0.80 0.82 -8.88
N LEU A 125 0.99 0.27 -10.07
CA LEU A 125 -0.09 -0.12 -10.97
C LEU A 125 0.19 -1.50 -11.56
N TRP A 126 -0.75 -2.41 -11.38
CA TRP A 126 -0.77 -3.73 -11.98
C TRP A 126 -2.09 -3.95 -12.70
N MET A 127 -2.04 -4.43 -13.94
CA MET A 127 -3.21 -4.65 -14.75
C MET A 127 -3.13 -5.98 -15.49
N THR A 128 -4.24 -6.70 -15.55
CA THR A 128 -4.39 -7.92 -16.35
C THR A 128 -5.52 -7.76 -17.35
N MET A 129 -5.40 -8.43 -18.50
CA MET A 129 -6.39 -8.42 -19.57
C MET A 129 -6.60 -9.85 -20.11
N ALA A 130 -7.85 -10.30 -20.18
CA ALA A 130 -8.22 -11.59 -20.77
C ALA A 130 -8.49 -11.45 -22.27
N THR A 131 -7.83 -12.29 -23.07
CA THR A 131 -8.09 -12.44 -24.51
C THR A 131 -9.05 -13.60 -24.75
N VAL A 132 -10.02 -13.43 -25.67
CA VAL A 132 -10.90 -14.52 -26.12
C VAL A 132 -10.45 -14.93 -27.52
N SER A 133 -9.91 -16.14 -27.67
CA SER A 133 -9.62 -16.72 -28.98
C SER A 133 -10.81 -17.56 -29.45
N MET A 134 -11.32 -17.28 -30.64
CA MET A 134 -12.25 -18.16 -31.35
C MET A 134 -11.45 -19.12 -32.23
N THR A 135 -11.50 -20.42 -31.92
CA THR A 135 -10.98 -21.44 -32.82
C THR A 135 -12.03 -21.73 -33.89
N ALA A 136 -11.79 -21.30 -35.13
CA ALA A 136 -12.61 -21.73 -36.26
C ALA A 136 -12.26 -23.19 -36.61
N SER A 137 -13.16 -24.13 -36.35
CA SER A 137 -13.04 -25.50 -36.86
C SER A 137 -13.55 -25.53 -38.30
N MET A 138 -12.64 -25.46 -39.28
CA MET A 138 -12.96 -25.64 -40.68
C MET A 138 -13.13 -27.15 -40.96
N LYS A 139 -14.37 -27.65 -40.97
CA LYS A 139 -14.69 -29.01 -41.45
C LYS A 139 -14.69 -28.99 -42.98
N THR A 140 -13.60 -29.47 -43.58
CA THR A 140 -13.56 -29.75 -45.02
C THR A 140 -14.42 -31.00 -45.28
N SER A 141 -15.64 -30.83 -45.79
CA SER A 141 -16.43 -31.91 -46.36
C SER A 141 -15.95 -32.16 -47.79
N LEU A 142 -15.12 -33.19 -47.98
CA LEU A 142 -14.93 -33.76 -49.31
C LEU A 142 -16.18 -34.58 -49.64
N HIS A 143 -17.10 -33.98 -50.39
CA HIS A 143 -18.18 -34.70 -51.05
C HIS A 143 -17.54 -35.54 -52.16
N ARG A 144 -17.42 -36.84 -51.94
CA ARG A 144 -16.92 -37.78 -52.95
C ARG A 144 -18.12 -38.23 -53.78
N ASP A 145 -18.34 -37.55 -54.90
CA ASP A 145 -19.34 -37.94 -55.90
C ASP A 145 -19.09 -39.37 -56.39
N GLY A 146 -20.19 -40.06 -56.68
CA GLY A 146 -20.31 -41.52 -56.78
C GLY A 146 -19.65 -42.19 -57.99
N PRO A 147 -19.90 -43.51 -58.17
CA PRO A 147 -19.17 -44.34 -59.11
C PRO A 147 -19.59 -44.08 -60.56
N ILE A 148 -18.63 -43.78 -61.43
CA ILE A 148 -18.82 -43.79 -62.88
C ILE A 148 -18.85 -45.26 -63.33
N ARG A 149 -20.04 -45.72 -63.75
CA ARG A 149 -20.19 -46.91 -64.58
C ARG A 149 -20.14 -46.49 -66.05
N ALA A 150 -19.37 -47.21 -66.87
CA ALA A 150 -19.59 -47.28 -68.31
C ALA A 150 -19.25 -48.70 -68.81
N PHE A 151 -20.17 -49.24 -69.63
CA PHE A 151 -20.12 -50.47 -70.43
C PHE A 151 -18.97 -50.39 -71.46
N SER A 152 -18.42 -51.44 -72.08
CA SER A 152 -18.96 -52.72 -72.58
C SER A 152 -17.94 -53.85 -72.50
#